data_AF-A0A9Q0YQ09-F1
#
_entry.id   AF-A0A9Q0YQ09-F1
#
_cell.length_a   1.000
_cell.length_b   1.000
_cell.length_c   1.000
_cell.angle_alpha   90.00
_cell.angle_beta   90.00
_cell.angle_gamma   90.00
#
_symmetry.space_group_name_H-M   'P 1'
#
loop_
_entity.id
_entity.type
_entity.pdbx_description
1 polymer ?
#
loop_
_entity_poly.entity_id
_entity_poly.type
_entity_poly.pdbx_seq_one_letter_code
_entity_poly.pdbx_strand_id
1 'polypeptide(L)'
;MNCTNDFVRIKPGYFWYWQANDSQAYKKYVQNIQTEDDSYEKVWSTYNGLIPRAYKCPVETNCVNDVLDLEGNCQEGYQGWMCTTCQEGYYKLFGWCHKCHPEFVFGMTLLFVIFLAFLWFGIIKPLARNSQEARRHSFGDLIISRVKIMFGFYQVVDSYWHSMGTFVWFVSVQVAISRIIEVMSFTLSSIFVSPSCYISWFKWNPYTKLWTLYATLLLITFMLVLVYFIACLVAKLRSSGSSVKVQVKTTCLKLFTFTMFASYAETCDVVFQLYNCDEFSLYEYNETPKIHLLRSHYNISCDTDIYLRYRRVFALPGWILISTFPVIMWSLLYKYSRNSLDHEMLGEQQYPEWLRFMCENYKSKCWYWEILELGRKVLLTFLPLAFGWEGIFIMIGLFSSGLFLALHAFVRPMKDSWDNFLQFLSLLFLNFNMIVSAVHSSGNVEPVMYIIVSIMNITIFATLTVEALWRTYVLIKGYFLCRRLRCGKSTNDESEPLLSAGSISQSDNATYVENVRE
;
A
#
# COMPACT_ATOMS: atom_id res chain seq x y z
N MET A 1 -29.51 6.53 -24.70
CA MET A 1 -29.54 7.74 -25.56
C MET A 1 -30.84 8.52 -25.33
N ASN A 2 -30.84 9.82 -25.63
CA ASN A 2 -32.00 10.71 -25.61
C ASN A 2 -32.28 11.20 -27.04
N CYS A 3 -33.49 10.98 -27.55
CA CYS A 3 -33.84 11.25 -28.96
C CYS A 3 -34.90 12.34 -29.06
N THR A 4 -34.61 13.51 -28.52
CA THR A 4 -35.49 14.69 -28.58
C THR A 4 -35.13 15.54 -29.81
N ASN A 5 -36.13 16.05 -30.52
CA ASN A 5 -35.98 16.94 -31.69
C ASN A 5 -35.24 16.29 -32.87
N ASP A 6 -35.53 15.02 -33.16
CA ASP A 6 -35.05 14.28 -34.35
C ASP A 6 -33.52 14.11 -34.49
N PHE A 7 -32.78 14.28 -33.39
CA PHE A 7 -31.40 13.86 -33.26
C PHE A 7 -31.14 13.16 -31.93
N VAL A 8 -30.02 12.44 -31.89
CA VAL A 8 -29.58 11.65 -30.73
C VAL A 8 -28.60 12.46 -29.88
N ARG A 9 -28.85 12.48 -28.57
CA ARG A 9 -27.91 12.94 -27.54
C ARG A 9 -27.56 11.83 -26.57
N ILE A 10 -26.37 11.93 -26.00
CA ILE A 10 -25.97 11.05 -24.91
C ILE A 10 -26.69 11.43 -23.62
N LYS A 11 -27.07 10.42 -22.82
CA LYS A 11 -27.69 10.63 -21.52
C LYS A 11 -26.62 10.86 -20.45
N PRO A 12 -26.92 11.58 -19.35
CA PRO A 12 -26.06 11.59 -18.17
C PRO A 12 -25.74 10.17 -17.70
N GLY A 13 -24.52 9.96 -17.20
CA GLY A 13 -24.00 8.66 -16.78
C GLY A 13 -23.49 7.76 -17.93
N TYR A 14 -23.51 8.23 -19.18
CA TYR A 14 -22.99 7.51 -20.33
C TYR A 14 -21.88 8.29 -21.04
N PHE A 15 -20.97 7.56 -21.68
CA PHE A 15 -19.89 8.10 -22.50
C PHE A 15 -19.94 7.47 -23.90
N TRP A 16 -19.65 8.27 -24.91
CA TRP A 16 -19.45 7.82 -26.28
C TRP A 16 -18.25 8.54 -26.87
N TYR A 17 -17.66 7.96 -27.91
CA TYR A 17 -16.47 8.52 -28.53
C TYR A 17 -16.71 8.77 -30.01
N TRP A 18 -16.59 10.03 -30.42
CA TRP A 18 -16.70 10.41 -31.81
C TRP A 18 -15.34 10.42 -32.50
N GLN A 19 -15.28 9.88 -33.71
CA GLN A 19 -14.18 10.19 -34.62
C GLN A 19 -14.35 11.63 -35.14
N ALA A 20 -13.23 12.34 -35.38
CA ALA A 20 -13.26 13.76 -35.71
C ALA A 20 -14.15 14.11 -36.92
N ASN A 21 -14.10 13.28 -37.98
CA ASN A 21 -14.89 13.49 -39.19
C ASN A 21 -16.40 13.27 -38.94
N ASP A 22 -16.75 12.21 -38.24
CA ASP A 22 -18.15 11.87 -37.91
C ASP A 22 -18.77 12.91 -36.97
N SER A 23 -18.01 13.37 -35.96
CA SER A 23 -18.45 14.45 -35.07
C SER A 23 -18.80 15.71 -35.85
N GLN A 24 -17.91 16.15 -36.74
CA GLN A 24 -18.12 17.38 -37.49
C GLN A 24 -19.33 17.28 -38.44
N ALA A 25 -19.49 16.14 -39.12
CA ALA A 25 -20.64 15.89 -39.98
C ALA A 25 -21.95 15.86 -39.17
N TYR A 26 -21.94 15.22 -38.01
CA TYR A 26 -23.10 15.14 -37.13
C TYR A 26 -23.47 16.51 -36.53
N LYS A 27 -22.48 17.30 -36.09
CA LYS A 27 -22.67 18.68 -35.62
C LYS A 27 -23.35 19.55 -36.68
N LYS A 28 -22.91 19.47 -37.93
CA LYS A 28 -23.53 20.18 -39.06
C LYS A 28 -24.97 19.71 -39.32
N TYR A 29 -25.20 18.40 -39.31
CA TYR A 29 -26.55 17.82 -39.43
C TYR A 29 -27.48 18.36 -38.34
N VAL A 30 -27.06 18.31 -37.07
CA VAL A 30 -27.88 18.76 -35.93
C VAL A 30 -28.16 20.26 -35.99
N GLN A 31 -27.18 21.08 -36.37
CA GLN A 31 -27.39 22.51 -36.55
C GLN A 31 -28.41 22.78 -37.67
N ASN A 32 -28.32 22.04 -38.77
CA ASN A 32 -29.15 22.23 -39.95
C ASN A 32 -30.62 21.85 -39.72
N ILE A 33 -30.91 20.76 -39.00
CA ILE A 33 -32.29 20.35 -38.67
C ILE A 33 -32.93 21.22 -37.58
N GLN A 34 -32.13 22.03 -36.88
CA GLN A 34 -32.62 23.04 -35.93
C GLN A 34 -32.90 24.38 -36.59
N THR A 35 -32.51 24.56 -37.86
CA THR A 35 -32.81 25.77 -38.64
C THR A 35 -34.25 25.71 -39.14
N GLU A 36 -35.09 26.64 -38.68
CA GLU A 36 -36.52 26.71 -39.02
C GLU A 36 -36.82 27.52 -40.29
N ASP A 37 -35.81 28.17 -40.90
CA ASP A 37 -35.95 28.99 -42.09
C ASP A 37 -35.41 28.30 -43.37
N ASP A 38 -35.66 28.92 -44.53
CA ASP A 38 -35.22 28.40 -45.84
C ASP A 38 -33.69 28.50 -46.05
N SER A 39 -32.90 28.93 -45.05
CA SER A 39 -31.44 29.01 -45.14
C SER A 39 -30.74 27.67 -44.89
N TYR A 40 -31.50 26.61 -44.61
CA TYR A 40 -30.94 25.28 -44.37
C TYR A 40 -30.20 24.72 -45.60
N GLU A 41 -29.09 24.05 -45.35
CA GLU A 41 -28.31 23.36 -46.37
C GLU A 41 -28.86 21.95 -46.60
N LYS A 42 -29.39 21.71 -47.81
CA LYS A 42 -29.93 20.37 -48.19
C LYS A 42 -28.92 19.23 -48.02
N VAL A 43 -27.62 19.50 -48.14
CA VAL A 43 -26.54 18.51 -47.98
C VAL A 43 -26.51 17.92 -46.56
N TRP A 44 -26.86 18.70 -45.54
CA TRP A 44 -26.88 18.29 -44.13
C TRP A 44 -28.28 17.96 -43.62
N SER A 45 -29.24 17.69 -44.52
CA SER A 45 -30.61 17.29 -44.15
C SER A 45 -30.71 15.84 -43.70
N THR A 46 -29.70 15.02 -44.00
CA THR A 46 -29.61 13.62 -43.59
C THR A 46 -28.22 13.33 -43.06
N TYR A 47 -28.13 12.49 -42.03
CA TYR A 47 -26.88 11.99 -41.51
C TYR A 47 -26.71 10.51 -41.89
N ASN A 48 -25.78 10.24 -42.80
CA ASN A 48 -25.44 8.88 -43.25
C ASN A 48 -24.20 8.30 -42.54
N GLY A 49 -23.65 9.02 -41.56
CA GLY A 49 -22.51 8.55 -40.78
C GLY A 49 -22.94 7.55 -39.69
N LEU A 50 -21.96 7.00 -38.99
CA LEU A 50 -22.21 6.08 -37.88
C LEU A 50 -22.39 6.85 -36.57
N ILE A 51 -23.31 6.40 -35.71
CA ILE A 51 -23.48 6.93 -34.36
C ILE A 51 -22.66 6.07 -33.40
N PRO A 52 -21.77 6.68 -32.59
CA PRO A 52 -20.96 5.94 -31.64
C PRO A 52 -21.78 5.15 -30.62
N ARG A 53 -21.24 4.01 -30.21
CA ARG A 53 -21.82 3.20 -29.14
C ARG A 53 -21.68 3.94 -27.80
N ALA A 54 -22.78 3.99 -27.04
CA ALA A 54 -22.78 4.55 -25.70
C ALA A 54 -22.40 3.48 -24.67
N TYR A 55 -21.45 3.80 -23.81
CA TYR A 55 -20.99 3.00 -22.68
C TYR A 55 -21.41 3.63 -21.36
N LYS A 56 -21.80 2.82 -20.38
CA LYS A 56 -22.07 3.31 -19.04
C LYS A 56 -20.75 3.72 -18.38
N CYS A 57 -20.72 4.91 -17.77
CA CYS A 57 -19.54 5.35 -17.03
C CYS A 57 -19.42 4.56 -15.72
N PRO A 58 -18.19 4.20 -15.28
CA PRO A 58 -18.00 3.51 -14.00
C PRO A 58 -18.57 4.30 -12.82
N VAL A 59 -18.49 5.64 -12.89
CA VAL A 59 -19.11 6.56 -11.95
C VAL A 59 -20.06 7.46 -12.74
N GLU A 60 -21.35 7.32 -12.50
CA GLU A 60 -22.38 8.03 -13.29
C GLU A 60 -22.22 9.55 -13.21
N THR A 61 -21.83 10.08 -12.04
CA THR A 61 -21.66 11.53 -11.82
C THR A 61 -20.50 12.14 -12.61
N ASN A 62 -19.51 11.35 -13.03
CA ASN A 62 -18.36 11.87 -13.77
C ASN A 62 -18.75 12.24 -15.22
N CYS A 63 -19.79 11.60 -15.76
CA CYS A 63 -20.30 11.83 -17.11
C CYS A 63 -21.57 12.66 -17.02
N VAL A 64 -21.40 13.98 -16.86
CA VAL A 64 -22.50 14.90 -16.55
C VAL A 64 -23.43 15.06 -17.74
N ASN A 65 -22.88 15.31 -18.93
CA ASN A 65 -23.65 15.54 -20.16
C ASN A 65 -24.78 16.57 -19.98
N ASP A 66 -24.52 17.63 -19.20
CA ASP A 66 -25.43 18.74 -18.91
C ASP A 66 -25.32 19.90 -19.91
N VAL A 67 -24.21 19.97 -20.64
CA VAL A 67 -24.01 20.96 -21.69
C VAL A 67 -24.71 20.49 -22.97
N LEU A 68 -25.18 21.43 -23.79
CA LEU A 68 -25.77 21.18 -25.13
C LEU A 68 -24.77 20.59 -26.15
N ASP A 69 -23.60 20.13 -25.71
CA ASP A 69 -22.58 19.56 -26.59
C ASP A 69 -22.97 18.13 -27.02
N LEU A 70 -22.80 17.86 -28.31
CA LEU A 70 -23.12 16.58 -28.93
C LEU A 70 -22.05 15.52 -28.65
N GLU A 71 -20.83 15.92 -28.30
CA GLU A 71 -19.78 14.98 -27.93
C GLU A 71 -19.92 14.48 -26.48
N GLY A 72 -20.71 15.16 -25.66
CA GLY A 72 -20.80 14.92 -24.21
C GLY A 72 -19.68 15.61 -23.44
N ASN A 73 -19.87 15.78 -22.12
CA ASN A 73 -18.91 16.46 -21.27
C ASN A 73 -18.72 15.75 -19.92
N CYS A 74 -17.48 15.82 -19.44
CA CYS A 74 -17.08 15.30 -18.13
C CYS A 74 -17.27 16.35 -17.04
N GLN A 75 -17.40 15.88 -15.80
CA GLN A 75 -17.35 16.73 -14.61
C GLN A 75 -15.99 17.45 -14.51
N GLU A 76 -15.96 18.63 -13.90
CA GLU A 76 -14.73 19.37 -13.62
C GLU A 76 -13.68 18.49 -12.93
N GLY A 77 -12.44 18.54 -13.40
CA GLY A 77 -11.34 17.72 -12.90
C GLY A 77 -11.20 16.36 -13.58
N TYR A 78 -12.18 15.92 -14.40
CA TYR A 78 -12.16 14.65 -15.13
C TYR A 78 -12.04 14.84 -16.64
N GLN A 79 -11.39 13.90 -17.31
CA GLN A 79 -11.19 13.86 -18.76
C GLN A 79 -10.92 12.42 -19.25
N GLY A 80 -10.75 12.27 -20.56
CA GLY A 80 -10.40 11.00 -21.20
C GLY A 80 -11.58 10.02 -21.31
N TRP A 81 -11.28 8.78 -21.69
CA TRP A 81 -12.28 7.73 -21.93
C TRP A 81 -13.15 7.50 -20.68
N MET A 82 -14.47 7.58 -20.84
CA MET A 82 -15.47 7.45 -19.76
C MET A 82 -15.24 8.39 -18.57
N CYS A 83 -14.57 9.53 -18.77
CA CYS A 83 -14.25 10.50 -17.73
C CYS A 83 -13.51 9.88 -16.53
N THR A 84 -12.56 8.96 -16.82
CA THR A 84 -11.84 8.18 -15.79
C THR A 84 -10.44 8.70 -15.47
N THR A 85 -9.95 9.69 -16.24
CA THR A 85 -8.61 10.29 -16.10
C THR A 85 -8.73 11.68 -15.48
N CYS A 86 -7.75 12.11 -14.70
CA CYS A 86 -7.76 13.45 -14.12
C CYS A 86 -7.19 14.50 -15.09
N GLN A 87 -7.76 15.70 -15.01
CA GLN A 87 -7.26 16.89 -15.70
C GLN A 87 -5.94 17.38 -15.09
N GLU A 88 -5.23 18.25 -15.81
CA GLU A 88 -4.02 18.90 -15.28
C GLU A 88 -4.37 19.74 -14.03
N GLY A 89 -3.51 19.71 -13.02
CA GLY A 89 -3.78 20.33 -11.71
C GLY A 89 -4.70 19.50 -10.80
N TYR A 90 -5.12 18.31 -11.25
CA TYR A 90 -5.82 17.32 -10.45
C TYR A 90 -4.99 16.03 -10.33
N TYR A 91 -5.15 15.31 -9.23
CA TYR A 91 -4.56 13.99 -9.03
C TYR A 91 -5.63 12.96 -8.68
N LYS A 92 -5.40 11.72 -9.10
CA LYS A 92 -6.31 10.61 -8.83
C LYS A 92 -6.06 10.06 -7.44
N LEU A 93 -7.08 10.05 -6.60
CA LEU A 93 -7.08 9.48 -5.26
C LEU A 93 -8.36 8.65 -5.11
N PHE A 94 -8.23 7.33 -4.96
CA PHE A 94 -9.35 6.37 -4.83
C PHE A 94 -10.47 6.51 -5.88
N GLY A 95 -10.08 6.69 -7.15
CA GLY A 95 -11.02 6.80 -8.26
C GLY A 95 -11.55 8.21 -8.51
N TRP A 96 -11.30 9.16 -7.61
CA TRP A 96 -11.72 10.56 -7.73
C TRP A 96 -10.56 11.48 -8.09
N CYS A 97 -10.87 12.54 -8.82
CA CYS A 97 -9.90 13.57 -9.17
C CYS A 97 -10.01 14.73 -8.19
N HIS A 98 -8.93 14.95 -7.42
CA HIS A 98 -8.84 16.02 -6.44
C HIS A 98 -7.90 17.12 -6.91
N LYS A 99 -8.28 18.36 -6.65
CA LYS A 99 -7.46 19.53 -6.96
C LYS A 99 -6.18 19.52 -6.13
N CYS A 100 -5.05 19.79 -6.76
CA CYS A 100 -3.75 19.86 -6.09
C CYS A 100 -3.69 21.08 -5.14
N HIS A 101 -3.29 20.84 -3.88
CA HIS A 101 -2.97 21.90 -2.90
C HIS A 101 -1.49 21.79 -2.47
N PRO A 102 -0.57 22.59 -3.02
CA PRO A 102 0.88 22.34 -2.93
C PRO A 102 1.48 22.42 -1.51
N GLU A 103 0.93 23.25 -0.62
CA GLU A 103 1.51 23.49 0.72
C GLU A 103 1.42 22.28 1.66
N PHE A 104 0.25 21.62 1.71
CA PHE A 104 0.03 20.44 2.55
C PHE A 104 0.91 19.26 2.12
N VAL A 105 1.11 19.13 0.81
CA VAL A 105 1.81 18.01 0.21
C VAL A 105 3.32 18.12 0.41
N PHE A 106 3.85 19.35 0.31
CA PHE A 106 5.26 19.63 0.62
C PHE A 106 5.60 19.29 2.08
N GLY A 107 4.71 19.61 3.02
CA GLY A 107 4.88 19.30 4.44
C GLY A 107 5.00 17.80 4.73
N MET A 108 4.15 16.97 4.11
CA MET A 108 4.19 15.52 4.27
C MET A 108 5.45 14.90 3.66
N THR A 109 5.86 15.37 2.48
CA THR A 109 7.09 14.93 1.81
C THR A 109 8.31 15.26 2.67
N LEU A 110 8.35 16.46 3.26
CA LEU A 110 9.43 16.90 4.15
C LEU A 110 9.50 16.05 5.43
N LEU A 111 8.37 15.78 6.08
CA LEU A 111 8.30 14.91 7.26
C LEU A 111 8.80 13.49 6.97
N PHE A 112 8.49 12.96 5.80
CA PHE A 112 8.96 11.65 5.38
C PHE A 112 10.46 11.61 5.07
N VAL A 113 11.00 12.62 4.39
CA VAL A 113 12.45 12.75 4.19
C VAL A 113 13.18 12.87 5.52
N ILE A 114 12.62 13.59 6.49
CA ILE A 114 13.13 13.66 7.86
C ILE A 114 13.06 12.29 8.54
N PHE A 115 11.98 11.53 8.36
CA PHE A 115 11.87 10.16 8.88
C PHE A 115 12.94 9.22 8.30
N LEU A 116 13.12 9.24 6.97
CA LEU A 116 14.21 8.50 6.32
C LEU A 116 15.56 8.96 6.84
N ALA A 117 15.80 10.27 6.95
CA ALA A 117 17.03 10.82 7.51
C ALA A 117 17.24 10.33 8.95
N PHE A 118 16.19 10.22 9.76
CA PHE A 118 16.27 9.70 11.12
C PHE A 118 16.63 8.20 11.15
N LEU A 119 16.09 7.40 10.23
CA LEU A 119 16.51 6.01 10.01
C LEU A 119 17.99 5.96 9.60
N TRP A 120 18.42 6.84 8.69
CA TRP A 120 19.81 7.01 8.27
C TRP A 120 20.74 7.38 9.44
N PHE A 121 20.33 8.33 10.30
CA PHE A 121 21.06 8.69 11.51
C PHE A 121 21.11 7.53 12.51
N GLY A 122 20.06 6.70 12.58
CA GLY A 122 20.03 5.45 13.35
C GLY A 122 21.10 4.44 12.93
N ILE A 123 21.52 4.45 11.66
CA ILE A 123 22.62 3.60 11.12
C ILE A 123 23.99 4.19 11.44
N ILE A 124 24.12 5.52 11.45
CA ILE A 124 25.39 6.23 11.70
C ILE A 124 25.72 6.29 13.20
N LYS A 125 24.71 6.40 14.08
CA LYS A 125 24.90 6.46 15.54
C LYS A 125 25.67 5.27 16.12
N PRO A 126 25.43 4.00 15.72
CA PRO A 126 26.25 2.86 16.16
C PRO A 126 27.67 2.86 15.59
N LEU A 127 27.94 3.54 14.47
CA LEU A 127 29.31 3.75 13.97
C LEU A 127 30.12 4.74 14.83
N ALA A 128 29.44 5.59 15.61
CA ALA A 128 30.07 6.63 16.42
C ALA A 128 30.25 6.27 17.91
N ARG A 129 29.59 5.21 18.42
CA ARG A 129 29.61 4.88 19.86
C ARG A 129 30.39 3.59 20.11
N ASN A 130 31.43 3.70 20.95
CA ASN A 130 32.26 2.57 21.35
C ASN A 130 31.41 1.51 22.07
N SER A 131 31.65 0.26 21.70
CA SER A 131 30.84 -0.92 21.98
C SER A 131 30.87 -1.33 23.45
N GLN A 132 29.71 -1.33 24.13
CA GLN A 132 29.40 -2.31 25.20
C GLN A 132 27.94 -2.29 25.66
N GLU A 133 27.17 -1.23 25.37
CA GLU A 133 25.79 -1.07 25.88
C GLU A 133 24.66 -1.44 24.90
N ALA A 134 25.00 -2.05 23.76
CA ALA A 134 24.04 -2.35 22.70
C ALA A 134 23.21 -3.63 22.92
N ARG A 135 23.19 -4.17 24.14
CA ARG A 135 22.43 -5.39 24.47
C ARG A 135 21.19 -5.07 25.31
N ARG A 136 20.39 -4.11 24.88
CA ARG A 136 19.02 -3.91 25.39
C ARG A 136 18.01 -4.02 24.26
N HIS A 137 17.86 -5.25 23.77
CA HIS A 137 16.65 -5.69 23.06
C HIS A 137 15.45 -5.58 24.01
N SER A 138 14.34 -4.99 23.53
CA SER A 138 12.96 -5.26 24.02
C SER A 138 11.93 -4.37 23.31
N PHE A 139 12.26 -3.11 23.00
CA PHE A 139 11.25 -2.15 22.52
C PHE A 139 11.00 -2.18 21.01
N GLY A 140 12.06 -2.32 20.20
CA GLY A 140 11.96 -2.33 18.74
C GLY A 140 11.24 -3.57 18.19
N ASP A 141 11.51 -4.73 18.78
CA ASP A 141 11.01 -6.01 18.28
C ASP A 141 9.47 -6.14 18.43
N LEU A 142 8.88 -5.58 19.49
CA LEU A 142 7.43 -5.58 19.72
C LEU A 142 6.67 -4.63 18.78
N ILE A 143 7.26 -3.47 18.47
CA ILE A 143 6.66 -2.49 17.55
C ILE A 143 6.66 -3.03 16.12
N ILE A 144 7.72 -3.76 15.74
CA ILE A 144 7.87 -4.35 14.42
C ILE A 144 6.72 -5.32 14.07
N SER A 145 6.33 -6.19 15.02
CA SER A 145 5.20 -7.12 14.83
C SER A 145 3.93 -6.41 14.41
N ARG A 146 3.59 -5.34 15.13
CA ARG A 146 2.33 -4.62 14.96
C ARG A 146 2.32 -3.72 13.74
N VAL A 147 3.47 -3.11 13.43
CA VAL A 147 3.65 -2.37 12.17
C VAL A 147 3.45 -3.31 10.98
N LYS A 148 3.92 -4.57 11.03
CA LYS A 148 3.67 -5.55 9.96
C LYS A 148 2.19 -5.91 9.82
N ILE A 149 1.47 -6.07 10.94
CA ILE A 149 0.02 -6.31 10.93
C ILE A 149 -0.70 -5.15 10.24
N MET A 150 -0.40 -3.92 10.66
CA MET A 150 -0.95 -2.69 10.08
C MET A 150 -0.66 -2.61 8.59
N PHE A 151 0.60 -2.80 8.22
CA PHE A 151 1.07 -2.79 6.86
C PHE A 151 0.35 -3.85 6.02
N GLY A 152 0.21 -5.06 6.54
CA GLY A 152 -0.49 -6.13 5.85
C GLY A 152 -2.00 -5.94 5.70
N PHE A 153 -2.62 -5.18 6.59
CA PHE A 153 -4.02 -4.78 6.47
C PHE A 153 -4.18 -3.68 5.41
N TYR A 154 -3.49 -2.54 5.57
CA TYR A 154 -3.67 -1.38 4.71
C TYR A 154 -3.16 -1.58 3.29
N GLN A 155 -2.13 -2.39 3.06
CA GLN A 155 -1.70 -2.73 1.70
C GLN A 155 -2.79 -3.43 0.89
N VAL A 156 -3.62 -4.25 1.54
CA VAL A 156 -4.69 -4.97 0.85
C VAL A 156 -5.95 -4.10 0.77
N VAL A 157 -6.28 -3.39 1.85
CA VAL A 157 -7.40 -2.43 1.86
C VAL A 157 -7.21 -1.35 0.81
N ASP A 158 -6.00 -0.80 0.65
CA ASP A 158 -5.71 0.24 -0.34
C ASP A 158 -6.07 -0.23 -1.77
N SER A 159 -5.63 -1.42 -2.17
CA SER A 159 -5.96 -1.98 -3.48
C SER A 159 -7.47 -2.17 -3.70
N TYR A 160 -8.22 -2.54 -2.65
CA TYR A 160 -9.67 -2.75 -2.72
C TYR A 160 -10.49 -1.48 -2.61
N TRP A 161 -10.01 -0.50 -1.85
CA TRP A 161 -10.70 0.77 -1.67
C TRP A 161 -10.74 1.56 -2.97
N HIS A 162 -9.66 1.48 -3.77
CA HIS A 162 -9.59 2.09 -5.09
C HIS A 162 -10.69 1.58 -6.05
N SER A 163 -11.19 0.35 -5.85
CA SER A 163 -12.26 -0.23 -6.67
C SER A 163 -13.67 -0.04 -6.14
N MET A 164 -13.85 0.25 -4.84
CA MET A 164 -15.17 0.43 -4.22
C MET A 164 -15.79 1.81 -4.47
N GLY A 165 -15.24 2.61 -5.38
CA GLY A 165 -15.66 3.99 -5.58
C GLY A 165 -17.16 4.11 -5.81
N THR A 166 -17.89 4.68 -4.84
CA THR A 166 -19.07 5.55 -4.96
C THR A 166 -19.85 5.58 -3.63
N PHE A 167 -19.63 6.64 -2.83
CA PHE A 167 -20.67 7.13 -1.92
C PHE A 167 -20.60 8.66 -1.80
N VAL A 168 -21.58 9.34 -2.41
CA VAL A 168 -21.58 10.81 -2.61
C VAL A 168 -21.87 11.58 -1.31
N TRP A 169 -22.47 10.95 -0.30
CA TRP A 169 -23.01 11.68 0.85
C TRP A 169 -21.96 12.13 1.90
N PHE A 170 -20.73 11.60 1.88
CA PHE A 170 -19.66 11.94 2.84
C PHE A 170 -18.27 12.13 2.21
N VAL A 171 -18.19 12.79 1.06
CA VAL A 171 -16.93 12.96 0.29
C VAL A 171 -15.77 13.43 1.17
N SER A 172 -15.96 14.43 2.04
CA SER A 172 -14.87 14.98 2.86
C SER A 172 -14.28 14.00 3.87
N VAL A 173 -15.11 13.20 4.54
CA VAL A 173 -14.66 12.18 5.51
C VAL A 173 -13.99 11.03 4.78
N GLN A 174 -14.56 10.60 3.65
CA GLN A 174 -13.99 9.56 2.80
C GLN A 174 -12.59 9.95 2.31
N VAL A 175 -12.39 11.19 1.88
CA VAL A 175 -11.07 11.72 1.47
C VAL A 175 -10.07 11.72 2.63
N ALA A 176 -10.49 12.06 3.85
CA ALA A 176 -9.62 12.04 5.01
C ALA A 176 -9.15 10.61 5.35
N ILE A 177 -10.09 9.65 5.39
CA ILE A 177 -9.79 8.23 5.66
C ILE A 177 -8.91 7.64 4.56
N SER A 178 -9.25 7.95 3.31
CA SER A 178 -8.48 7.62 2.12
C SER A 178 -7.01 8.03 2.23
N ARG A 179 -6.74 9.29 2.61
CA ARG A 179 -5.36 9.75 2.83
C ARG A 179 -4.65 8.97 3.93
N ILE A 180 -5.36 8.60 5.00
CA ILE A 180 -4.80 7.78 6.07
C ILE A 180 -4.44 6.38 5.52
N ILE A 181 -5.33 5.74 4.76
CA ILE A 181 -5.09 4.43 4.14
C ILE A 181 -3.85 4.49 3.23
N GLU A 182 -3.76 5.48 2.35
CA GLU A 182 -2.64 5.64 1.42
C GLU A 182 -1.30 5.78 2.17
N VAL A 183 -1.24 6.65 3.20
CA VAL A 183 -0.03 6.83 4.02
C VAL A 183 0.31 5.56 4.80
N MET A 184 -0.68 4.87 5.37
CA MET A 184 -0.47 3.66 6.17
C MET A 184 -0.12 2.43 5.33
N SER A 185 -0.48 2.42 4.05
CA SER A 185 -0.07 1.39 3.09
C SER A 185 1.44 1.43 2.80
N PHE A 186 2.10 2.57 3.07
CA PHE A 186 3.54 2.81 2.86
C PHE A 186 4.00 2.45 1.44
N THR A 187 3.18 2.79 0.45
CA THR A 187 3.45 2.61 -0.98
C THR A 187 4.59 3.55 -1.40
N LEU A 188 5.73 2.99 -1.81
CA LEU A 188 6.96 3.73 -2.10
C LEU A 188 6.80 4.75 -3.23
N SER A 189 6.00 4.44 -4.24
CA SER A 189 5.70 5.36 -5.35
C SER A 189 4.75 6.48 -4.94
N SER A 190 3.87 6.26 -3.95
CA SER A 190 2.90 7.25 -3.45
C SER A 190 3.42 8.15 -2.34
N ILE A 191 4.63 7.88 -1.81
CA ILE A 191 5.31 8.76 -0.83
C ILE A 191 5.41 10.20 -1.35
N PHE A 192 5.55 10.37 -2.66
CA PHE A 192 5.34 11.63 -3.35
C PHE A 192 3.89 11.64 -3.83
N VAL A 193 2.99 12.24 -3.06
CA VAL A 193 1.61 12.50 -3.50
C VAL A 193 1.67 13.11 -4.90
N SER A 194 1.13 12.37 -5.87
CA SER A 194 1.22 12.55 -7.32
C SER A 194 2.23 13.63 -7.76
N PRO A 195 3.45 13.25 -8.22
CA PRO A 195 4.45 14.21 -8.64
C PRO A 195 3.95 15.20 -9.72
N SER A 196 2.87 14.84 -10.43
CA SER A 196 2.11 15.71 -11.33
C SER A 196 1.61 17.02 -10.69
N CYS A 197 1.41 17.07 -9.38
CA CYS A 197 1.03 18.29 -8.66
C CYS A 197 2.19 19.27 -8.49
N TYR A 198 3.44 18.80 -8.55
CA TYR A 198 4.64 19.63 -8.43
C TYR A 198 5.25 19.95 -9.79
N ILE A 199 5.10 19.01 -10.73
CA ILE A 199 5.77 19.01 -12.02
C ILE A 199 4.69 18.83 -13.10
N SER A 200 4.30 19.94 -13.73
CA SER A 200 3.18 19.97 -14.69
C SER A 200 3.37 19.05 -15.90
N TRP A 201 4.61 18.83 -16.35
CA TRP A 201 4.89 17.94 -17.48
C TRP A 201 4.87 16.44 -17.12
N PHE A 202 4.91 16.10 -15.84
CA PHE A 202 5.02 14.73 -15.38
C PHE A 202 3.62 14.13 -15.16
N LYS A 203 3.23 13.13 -15.96
CA LYS A 203 1.92 12.46 -15.85
C LYS A 203 2.02 11.19 -15.00
N TRP A 204 1.23 11.10 -13.93
CA TRP A 204 1.21 9.94 -13.02
C TRP A 204 0.39 8.78 -13.59
N ASN A 205 1.01 7.99 -14.47
CA ASN A 205 0.40 6.86 -15.16
C ASN A 205 1.06 5.53 -14.71
N PRO A 206 0.47 4.35 -15.02
CA PRO A 206 1.05 3.05 -14.68
C PRO A 206 2.52 2.89 -15.11
N TYR A 207 2.91 3.45 -16.25
CA TYR A 207 4.30 3.45 -16.74
C TYR A 207 5.27 4.20 -15.82
N THR A 208 4.90 5.40 -15.39
CA THR A 208 5.76 6.22 -14.52
C THR A 208 5.81 5.63 -13.13
N LYS A 209 4.70 5.08 -12.62
CA LYS A 209 4.67 4.34 -11.35
C LYS A 209 5.65 3.17 -11.34
N LEU A 210 5.67 2.38 -12.43
CA LEU A 210 6.59 1.24 -12.54
C LEU A 210 8.05 1.68 -12.56
N TRP A 211 8.35 2.70 -13.37
CA TRP A 211 9.70 3.20 -13.50
C TRP A 211 10.21 3.85 -12.21
N THR A 212 9.38 4.65 -11.52
CA THR A 212 9.76 5.26 -10.23
C THR A 212 9.97 4.20 -9.15
N LEU A 213 9.14 3.16 -9.09
CA LEU A 213 9.34 2.05 -8.16
C LEU A 213 10.68 1.33 -8.40
N TYR A 214 11.00 0.97 -9.64
CA TYR A 214 12.27 0.30 -9.93
C TYR A 214 13.47 1.22 -9.69
N ALA A 215 13.37 2.49 -10.09
CA ALA A 215 14.44 3.46 -9.85
C ALA A 215 14.69 3.66 -8.35
N THR A 216 13.64 3.77 -7.53
CA THR A 216 13.77 3.93 -6.08
C THR A 216 14.37 2.70 -5.41
N LEU A 217 13.94 1.48 -5.77
CA LEU A 217 14.52 0.25 -5.24
C LEU A 217 16.00 0.07 -5.61
N LEU A 218 16.36 0.40 -6.85
CA LEU A 218 17.75 0.39 -7.31
C LEU A 218 18.60 1.43 -6.57
N LEU A 219 18.08 2.65 -6.40
CA LEU A 219 18.76 3.73 -5.67
C LEU A 219 19.00 3.34 -4.21
N ILE A 220 17.99 2.82 -3.51
CA ILE A 220 18.14 2.37 -2.12
C ILE A 220 19.20 1.27 -2.02
N THR A 221 19.16 0.30 -2.94
CA THR A 221 20.15 -0.80 -2.97
C THR A 221 21.56 -0.26 -3.21
N PHE A 222 21.74 0.65 -4.17
CA PHE A 222 23.03 1.28 -4.45
C PHE A 222 23.56 2.05 -3.24
N MET A 223 22.70 2.84 -2.58
CA MET A 223 23.08 3.61 -1.39
C MET A 223 23.51 2.69 -0.23
N LEU A 224 22.80 1.57 0.00
CA LEU A 224 23.18 0.60 1.02
C LEU A 224 24.54 -0.07 0.72
N VAL A 225 24.81 -0.40 -0.54
CA VAL A 225 26.11 -0.95 -0.97
C VAL A 225 27.22 0.08 -0.80
N LEU A 226 26.99 1.33 -1.19
CA LEU A 226 27.93 2.43 -1.02
C LEU A 226 28.28 2.65 0.46
N VAL A 227 27.29 2.64 1.34
CA VAL A 227 27.48 2.77 2.80
C VAL A 227 28.32 1.63 3.34
N TYR A 228 28.03 0.39 2.92
CA TYR A 228 28.84 -0.78 3.31
C TYR A 228 30.29 -0.64 2.83
N PHE A 229 30.49 -0.17 1.59
CA PHE A 229 31.82 0.05 1.02
C PHE A 229 32.60 1.14 1.77
N ILE A 230 31.98 2.30 2.03
CA ILE A 230 32.58 3.39 2.82
C ILE A 230 32.92 2.90 4.22
N ALA A 231 32.03 2.17 4.89
CA ALA A 231 32.31 1.59 6.20
C ALA A 231 33.50 0.62 6.17
N CYS A 232 33.64 -0.19 5.11
CA CYS A 232 34.79 -1.07 4.92
C CYS A 232 36.09 -0.28 4.74
N LEU A 233 36.07 0.82 3.99
CA LEU A 233 37.22 1.72 3.81
C LEU A 233 37.61 2.40 5.12
N VAL A 234 36.65 3.00 5.83
CA VAL A 234 36.89 3.67 7.13
C VAL A 234 37.43 2.68 8.17
N ALA A 235 36.87 1.47 8.24
CA ALA A 235 37.38 0.43 9.14
C ALA A 235 38.84 0.07 8.83
N LYS A 236 39.20 -0.03 7.54
CA LYS A 236 40.58 -0.27 7.10
C LYS A 236 41.52 0.88 7.49
N LEU A 237 41.09 2.13 7.32
CA LEU A 237 41.88 3.32 7.66
C LEU A 237 42.06 3.52 9.16
N ARG A 238 41.02 3.25 9.97
CA ARG A 238 41.03 3.50 11.41
C ARG A 238 41.66 2.37 12.23
N SER A 239 42.20 1.33 11.58
CA SER A 239 42.57 0.04 12.22
C SER A 239 41.46 -0.54 13.10
N SER A 240 40.21 -0.13 12.84
CA SER A 240 39.06 -0.52 13.65
C SER A 240 38.64 -1.94 13.26
N GLY A 241 38.44 -2.78 14.28
CA GLY A 241 38.32 -4.23 14.14
C GLY A 241 37.15 -4.73 13.26
N SER A 242 37.15 -6.04 13.02
CA SER A 242 36.15 -6.78 12.23
C SER A 242 34.70 -6.61 12.71
N SER A 243 34.49 -6.22 13.96
CA SER A 243 33.17 -6.01 14.57
C SER A 243 32.33 -4.93 13.87
N VAL A 244 32.95 -3.81 13.47
CA VAL A 244 32.25 -2.71 12.78
C VAL A 244 31.72 -3.16 11.42
N LYS A 245 32.52 -3.93 10.67
CA LYS A 245 32.12 -4.47 9.35
C LYS A 245 30.94 -5.43 9.47
N VAL A 246 30.92 -6.28 10.49
CA VAL A 246 29.82 -7.22 10.74
C VAL A 246 28.54 -6.46 11.09
N GLN A 247 28.61 -5.45 11.96
CA GLN A 247 27.44 -4.68 12.38
C GLN A 247 26.82 -3.86 11.23
N VAL A 248 27.64 -3.19 10.42
CA VAL A 248 27.15 -2.46 9.24
C VAL A 248 26.55 -3.41 8.23
N LYS A 249 27.21 -4.54 7.94
CA LYS A 249 26.66 -5.57 7.03
C LYS A 249 25.28 -6.04 7.48
N THR A 250 25.13 -6.42 8.75
CA THR A 250 23.85 -6.86 9.32
C THR A 250 22.78 -5.76 9.22
N THR A 251 23.15 -4.51 9.46
CA THR A 251 22.21 -3.37 9.37
C THR A 251 21.79 -3.09 7.94
N CYS A 252 22.72 -3.08 6.97
CA CYS A 252 22.41 -2.93 5.55
C CYS A 252 21.50 -4.06 5.06
N LEU A 253 21.76 -5.30 5.47
CA LEU A 253 20.91 -6.45 5.12
C LEU A 253 19.51 -6.37 5.76
N LYS A 254 19.40 -5.91 7.01
CA LYS A 254 18.10 -5.64 7.67
C LYS A 254 17.28 -4.66 6.85
N LEU A 255 17.88 -3.52 6.48
CA LEU A 255 17.20 -2.47 5.73
C LEU A 255 16.83 -2.91 4.32
N PHE A 256 17.76 -3.58 3.62
CA PHE A 256 17.48 -4.14 2.29
C PHE A 256 16.30 -5.11 2.33
N THR A 257 16.31 -6.06 3.27
CA THR A 257 15.24 -7.05 3.42
C THR A 257 13.92 -6.39 3.76
N PHE A 258 13.93 -5.40 4.66
CA PHE A 258 12.74 -4.63 5.02
C PHE A 258 12.19 -3.83 3.83
N THR A 259 13.03 -3.12 3.08
CA THR A 259 12.60 -2.37 1.89
C THR A 259 12.03 -3.28 0.81
N MET A 260 12.65 -4.44 0.55
CA MET A 260 12.13 -5.42 -0.39
C MET A 260 10.80 -6.00 0.08
N PHE A 261 10.67 -6.34 1.37
CA PHE A 261 9.40 -6.77 1.95
C PHE A 261 8.32 -5.70 1.84
N ALA A 262 8.66 -4.44 2.10
CA ALA A 262 7.71 -3.34 2.07
C ALA A 262 7.21 -3.06 0.64
N SER A 263 8.14 -2.92 -0.30
CA SER A 263 7.81 -2.66 -1.70
C SER A 263 7.14 -3.83 -2.44
N TYR A 264 7.10 -5.02 -1.83
CA TYR A 264 6.66 -6.23 -2.52
C TYR A 264 5.21 -6.17 -3.01
N ALA A 265 4.26 -5.79 -2.15
CA ALA A 265 2.84 -5.76 -2.52
C ALA A 265 2.56 -4.72 -3.61
N GLU A 266 3.19 -3.55 -3.51
CA GLU A 266 3.14 -2.49 -4.53
C GLU A 266 3.77 -2.93 -5.85
N THR A 267 4.91 -3.64 -5.79
CA THR A 267 5.54 -4.21 -6.99
C THR A 267 4.58 -5.15 -7.71
N CYS A 268 3.84 -5.96 -6.97
CA CYS A 268 2.80 -6.81 -7.54
C CYS A 268 1.69 -5.96 -8.18
N ASP A 269 1.13 -4.98 -7.47
CA ASP A 269 0.06 -4.10 -7.95
C ASP A 269 0.43 -3.38 -9.27
N VAL A 270 1.56 -2.67 -9.30
CA VAL A 270 1.99 -1.89 -10.47
C VAL A 270 2.31 -2.77 -11.67
N VAL A 271 2.88 -3.96 -11.44
CA VAL A 271 3.13 -4.94 -12.51
C VAL A 271 1.80 -5.47 -13.05
N PHE A 272 0.84 -5.82 -12.20
CA PHE A 272 -0.47 -6.36 -12.61
C PHE A 272 -1.32 -5.35 -13.37
N GLN A 273 -1.23 -4.06 -13.03
CA GLN A 273 -1.94 -2.98 -13.73
C GLN A 273 -1.63 -2.90 -15.23
N LEU A 274 -0.53 -3.49 -15.72
CA LEU A 274 -0.11 -3.45 -17.12
C LEU A 274 -0.55 -4.65 -17.97
N TYR A 275 -1.23 -5.65 -17.39
CA TYR A 275 -1.51 -6.90 -18.12
C TYR A 275 -2.88 -6.96 -18.82
N ASN A 276 -3.93 -6.35 -18.26
CA ASN A 276 -5.29 -6.56 -18.77
C ASN A 276 -5.81 -5.38 -19.57
N CYS A 277 -6.35 -5.71 -20.73
CA CYS A 277 -6.94 -4.76 -21.67
C CYS A 277 -8.41 -5.14 -21.87
N ASP A 278 -9.27 -4.14 -21.86
CA ASP A 278 -10.68 -4.27 -22.21
C ASP A 278 -10.88 -3.88 -23.67
N GLU A 279 -11.81 -4.57 -24.32
CA GLU A 279 -12.17 -4.36 -25.72
C GLU A 279 -13.46 -3.56 -25.80
N PHE A 280 -13.43 -2.46 -26.56
CA PHE A 280 -14.59 -1.61 -26.79
C PHE A 280 -14.87 -1.52 -28.31
N SER A 281 -16.12 -1.78 -28.71
CA SER A 281 -16.57 -1.49 -30.08
C SER A 281 -16.91 0.00 -30.21
N LEU A 282 -16.40 0.68 -31.23
CA LEU A 282 -16.67 2.11 -31.40
C LEU A 282 -18.11 2.39 -31.82
N TYR A 283 -18.73 1.45 -32.55
CA TYR A 283 -20.09 1.56 -33.04
C TYR A 283 -20.87 0.27 -32.74
N GLU A 284 -22.17 0.27 -33.00
CA GLU A 284 -23.10 -0.80 -32.60
C GLU A 284 -23.11 -2.00 -33.58
N TYR A 285 -22.61 -1.83 -34.81
CA TYR A 285 -22.56 -2.90 -35.82
C TYR A 285 -21.33 -3.82 -35.66
N ASN A 286 -21.51 -5.12 -35.94
CA ASN A 286 -20.53 -6.19 -35.67
C ASN A 286 -19.19 -6.07 -36.42
N GLU A 287 -19.12 -5.33 -37.54
CA GLU A 287 -17.90 -5.14 -38.34
C GLU A 287 -17.18 -3.83 -38.04
N THR A 288 -17.48 -3.21 -36.90
CA THR A 288 -16.94 -1.89 -36.58
C THR A 288 -15.56 -1.95 -35.93
N PRO A 289 -14.73 -0.92 -36.13
CA PRO A 289 -13.40 -0.87 -35.51
C PRO A 289 -13.51 -0.97 -34.00
N LYS A 290 -12.65 -1.82 -33.43
CA LYS A 290 -12.54 -2.04 -32.00
C LYS A 290 -11.29 -1.38 -31.46
N ILE A 291 -11.35 -0.93 -30.21
CA ILE A 291 -10.22 -0.35 -29.51
C ILE A 291 -9.94 -1.17 -28.24
N HIS A 292 -8.67 -1.53 -28.05
CA HIS A 292 -8.23 -2.21 -26.84
C HIS A 292 -7.58 -1.20 -25.89
N LEU A 293 -8.18 -0.99 -24.73
CA LEU A 293 -7.74 -0.01 -23.75
C LEU A 293 -7.31 -0.69 -22.45
N LEU A 294 -6.27 -0.16 -21.81
CA LEU A 294 -5.75 -0.72 -20.57
C LEU A 294 -6.77 -0.55 -19.43
N ARG A 295 -7.19 -1.64 -18.79
CA ARG A 295 -8.23 -1.64 -17.74
C ARG A 295 -7.90 -0.72 -16.56
N SER A 296 -6.64 -0.68 -16.15
CA SER A 296 -6.19 0.19 -15.04
C SER A 296 -6.20 1.68 -15.41
N HIS A 297 -6.14 2.01 -16.71
CA HIS A 297 -6.07 3.37 -17.19
C HIS A 297 -6.54 3.48 -18.66
N TYR A 298 -7.85 3.68 -18.88
CA TYR A 298 -8.47 3.65 -20.21
C TYR A 298 -7.97 4.71 -21.22
N ASN A 299 -7.13 5.67 -20.81
CA ASN A 299 -6.45 6.57 -21.76
C ASN A 299 -5.26 5.93 -22.51
N ILE A 300 -4.91 4.68 -22.17
CA ILE A 300 -3.77 3.98 -22.77
C ILE A 300 -4.31 2.89 -23.69
N SER A 301 -3.95 2.95 -24.98
CA SER A 301 -4.24 1.88 -25.93
C SER A 301 -3.22 0.74 -25.80
N CYS A 302 -3.73 -0.48 -25.78
CA CYS A 302 -2.93 -1.70 -25.75
C CYS A 302 -2.32 -2.08 -27.12
N ASP A 303 -2.76 -1.40 -28.18
CA ASP A 303 -2.28 -1.62 -29.54
C ASP A 303 -1.05 -0.76 -29.88
N THR A 304 -0.63 0.11 -28.95
CA THR A 304 0.48 1.04 -29.19
C THR A 304 1.84 0.38 -28.91
N ASP A 305 2.84 0.65 -29.76
CA ASP A 305 4.22 0.16 -29.57
C ASP A 305 4.82 0.54 -28.22
N ILE A 306 4.44 1.70 -27.69
CA ILE A 306 4.85 2.17 -26.35
C ILE A 306 4.37 1.18 -25.29
N TYR A 307 3.09 0.81 -25.29
CA TYR A 307 2.54 -0.18 -24.36
C TYR A 307 3.26 -1.51 -24.48
N LEU A 308 3.42 -2.02 -25.71
CA LEU A 308 4.10 -3.29 -25.96
C LEU A 308 5.56 -3.29 -25.50
N ARG A 309 6.25 -2.15 -25.58
CA ARG A 309 7.60 -1.98 -25.05
C ARG A 309 7.60 -2.00 -23.52
N TYR A 310 6.72 -1.25 -22.87
CA TYR A 310 6.63 -1.22 -21.41
C TYR A 310 6.29 -2.59 -20.83
N ARG A 311 5.33 -3.30 -21.45
CA ARG A 311 4.96 -4.66 -21.06
C ARG A 311 6.13 -5.63 -21.21
N ARG A 312 6.81 -5.64 -22.36
CA ARG A 312 7.90 -6.60 -22.63
C ARG A 312 9.16 -6.34 -21.81
N VAL A 313 9.56 -5.07 -21.69
CA VAL A 313 10.86 -4.70 -21.10
C VAL A 313 10.78 -4.56 -19.58
N PHE A 314 9.64 -4.13 -19.03
CA PHE A 314 9.53 -3.84 -17.61
C PHE A 314 8.56 -4.75 -16.88
N ALA A 315 7.35 -4.98 -17.42
CA ALA A 315 6.35 -5.80 -16.73
C ALA A 315 6.69 -7.30 -16.73
N LEU A 316 7.28 -7.84 -17.80
CA LEU A 316 7.69 -9.26 -17.86
C LEU A 316 8.82 -9.58 -16.87
N PRO A 317 9.94 -8.82 -16.81
CA PRO A 317 10.94 -9.01 -15.74
C PRO A 317 10.39 -8.77 -14.33
N GLY A 318 9.34 -7.96 -14.19
CA GLY A 318 8.63 -7.77 -12.92
C GLY A 318 8.17 -9.08 -12.27
N TRP A 319 7.73 -10.07 -13.07
CA TRP A 319 7.38 -11.39 -12.55
C TRP A 319 8.56 -12.11 -11.88
N ILE A 320 9.78 -11.92 -12.39
CA ILE A 320 10.98 -12.49 -11.80
C ILE A 320 11.19 -11.90 -10.40
N LEU A 321 11.00 -10.59 -10.24
CA LEU A 321 11.11 -9.94 -8.92
C LEU A 321 10.04 -10.47 -7.95
N ILE A 322 8.80 -10.62 -8.42
CA ILE A 322 7.67 -11.13 -7.65
C ILE A 322 7.94 -12.58 -7.18
N SER A 323 8.44 -13.46 -8.04
CA SER A 323 8.68 -14.85 -7.67
C SER A 323 9.97 -15.06 -6.87
N THR A 324 11.02 -14.33 -7.20
CA THR A 324 12.37 -14.58 -6.67
C THR A 324 12.47 -14.23 -5.19
N PHE A 325 11.88 -13.11 -4.76
CA PHE A 325 11.98 -12.68 -3.36
C PHE A 325 11.34 -13.69 -2.37
N PRO A 326 10.07 -14.12 -2.52
CA PRO A 326 9.46 -15.12 -1.65
C PRO A 326 10.20 -16.46 -1.67
N VAL A 327 10.68 -16.91 -2.84
CA VAL A 327 11.42 -18.18 -2.97
C VAL A 327 12.77 -18.13 -2.24
N ILE A 328 13.52 -17.03 -2.38
CA ILE A 328 14.77 -16.83 -1.63
C ILE A 328 14.46 -16.81 -0.13
N MET A 329 13.48 -16.03 0.31
CA MET A 329 13.15 -15.93 1.74
C MET A 329 12.68 -17.26 2.32
N TRP A 330 11.85 -18.01 1.59
CA TRP A 330 11.43 -19.35 1.96
C TRP A 330 12.62 -20.30 2.10
N SER A 331 13.48 -20.36 1.09
CA SER A 331 14.64 -21.26 1.09
C SER A 331 15.61 -20.97 2.24
N LEU A 332 15.84 -19.69 2.53
CA LEU A 332 16.69 -19.28 3.65
C LEU A 332 16.03 -19.61 4.99
N LEU A 333 14.76 -19.28 5.18
CA LEU A 333 14.03 -19.61 6.41
C LEU A 333 13.98 -21.12 6.64
N TYR A 334 13.74 -21.92 5.60
CA TYR A 334 13.76 -23.38 5.68
C TYR A 334 15.15 -23.92 6.07
N LYS A 335 16.21 -23.42 5.42
CA LYS A 335 17.58 -23.82 5.73
C LYS A 335 17.94 -23.50 7.19
N TYR A 336 17.64 -22.28 7.64
CA TYR A 336 17.93 -21.87 9.01
C TYR A 336 17.04 -22.57 10.02
N SER A 337 15.76 -22.80 9.75
CA SER A 337 14.84 -23.49 10.66
C SER A 337 15.21 -24.96 10.85
N ARG A 338 15.64 -25.64 9.77
CA ARG A 338 16.11 -27.02 9.83
C ARG A 338 17.37 -27.14 10.68
N ASN A 339 18.38 -26.31 10.41
CA ASN A 339 19.59 -26.27 11.22
C ASN A 339 19.29 -25.86 12.67
N SER A 340 18.27 -25.01 12.87
CA SER A 340 17.76 -24.63 14.17
C SER A 340 17.35 -25.87 14.97
N LEU A 341 16.47 -26.72 14.41
CA LEU A 341 15.96 -27.92 15.10
C LEU A 341 17.08 -28.84 15.58
N ASP A 342 18.14 -28.98 14.78
CA ASP A 342 19.32 -29.77 15.14
C ASP A 342 20.13 -29.09 16.29
N HIS A 343 20.24 -27.77 16.30
CA HIS A 343 20.94 -26.97 17.32
C HIS A 343 20.13 -26.68 18.59
N GLU A 344 18.80 -26.85 18.59
CA GLU A 344 17.95 -26.71 19.80
C GLU A 344 18.32 -27.78 20.85
N MET A 345 18.76 -28.95 20.39
CA MET A 345 19.32 -30.00 21.24
C MET A 345 20.68 -29.62 21.86
N LEU A 346 21.36 -28.62 21.31
CA LEU A 346 22.67 -28.11 21.73
C LEU A 346 22.60 -26.73 22.41
N GLY A 347 21.39 -26.16 22.58
CA GLY A 347 21.16 -24.90 23.31
C GLY A 347 21.54 -23.61 22.56
N GLU A 348 21.83 -23.67 21.25
CA GLU A 348 22.41 -22.54 20.51
C GLU A 348 21.71 -22.31 19.16
N GLN A 349 20.48 -21.79 19.19
CA GLN A 349 19.79 -21.34 17.97
C GLN A 349 19.89 -19.82 17.82
N GLN A 350 20.41 -19.33 16.70
CA GLN A 350 20.19 -17.94 16.31
C GLN A 350 20.06 -17.79 14.79
N TYR A 351 18.83 -17.52 14.33
CA TYR A 351 18.61 -16.90 13.04
C TYR A 351 19.46 -15.62 12.95
N PRO A 352 20.11 -15.34 11.80
CA PRO A 352 20.85 -14.09 11.67
C PRO A 352 19.89 -12.91 11.86
N GLU A 353 20.33 -11.87 12.55
CA GLU A 353 19.43 -10.79 13.01
C GLU A 353 18.63 -10.13 11.87
N TRP A 354 19.15 -10.12 10.65
CA TRP A 354 18.47 -9.56 9.48
C TRP A 354 17.33 -10.44 8.95
N LEU A 355 17.40 -11.75 9.16
CA LEU A 355 16.35 -12.70 8.80
C LEU A 355 15.34 -12.85 9.94
N ARG A 356 15.79 -12.64 11.18
CA ARG A 356 14.97 -12.74 12.40
C ARG A 356 13.69 -11.93 12.31
N PHE A 357 13.75 -10.73 11.70
CA PHE A 357 12.58 -9.89 11.41
C PHE A 357 11.40 -10.68 10.83
N MET A 358 11.63 -11.63 9.92
CA MET A 358 10.55 -12.38 9.25
C MET A 358 9.86 -13.41 10.16
N CYS A 359 10.57 -14.01 11.12
CA CYS A 359 10.07 -15.15 11.89
C CYS A 359 9.91 -14.86 13.39
N GLU A 360 10.49 -13.78 13.92
CA GLU A 360 10.57 -13.49 15.36
C GLU A 360 9.22 -13.44 16.07
N ASN A 361 8.19 -12.96 15.37
CA ASN A 361 6.84 -12.74 15.91
C ASN A 361 5.99 -14.01 15.95
N TYR A 362 6.43 -15.07 15.25
CA TYR A 362 5.69 -16.33 15.12
C TYR A 362 6.28 -17.41 16.00
N LYS A 363 5.44 -18.35 16.44
CA LYS A 363 5.89 -19.55 17.15
C LYS A 363 6.93 -20.28 16.29
N SER A 364 7.89 -20.97 16.92
CA SER A 364 8.99 -21.64 16.21
C SER A 364 8.51 -22.63 15.13
N LYS A 365 7.35 -23.27 15.35
CA LYS A 365 6.71 -24.18 14.39
C LYS A 365 6.09 -23.49 13.17
N CYS A 366 5.92 -22.16 13.21
CA CYS A 366 5.23 -21.35 12.21
C CYS A 366 6.20 -20.37 11.50
N TRP A 367 7.45 -20.78 11.31
CA TRP A 367 8.51 -19.96 10.67
C TRP A 367 8.16 -19.47 9.25
N TYR A 368 7.28 -20.18 8.55
CA TYR A 368 6.86 -19.89 7.17
C TYR A 368 5.70 -18.88 7.09
N TRP A 369 5.09 -18.50 8.22
CA TRP A 369 3.81 -17.79 8.23
C TRP A 369 3.86 -16.42 7.53
N GLU A 370 4.96 -15.69 7.66
CA GLU A 370 5.14 -14.41 6.97
C GLU A 370 5.09 -14.55 5.44
N ILE A 371 5.62 -15.65 4.89
CA ILE A 371 5.58 -15.92 3.45
C ILE A 371 4.15 -16.27 3.00
N LEU A 372 3.39 -16.97 3.84
CA LEU A 372 1.97 -17.21 3.58
C LEU A 372 1.14 -15.93 3.62
N GLU A 373 1.42 -15.02 4.56
CA GLU A 373 0.80 -13.69 4.59
C GLU A 373 1.12 -12.89 3.32
N LEU A 374 2.38 -12.91 2.85
CA LEU A 374 2.75 -12.29 1.57
C LEU A 374 1.99 -12.90 0.39
N GLY A 375 1.92 -14.23 0.31
CA GLY A 375 1.18 -14.93 -0.75
C GLY A 375 -0.31 -14.59 -0.76
N ARG A 376 -0.94 -14.52 0.42
CA ARG A 376 -2.34 -14.09 0.57
C ARG A 376 -2.53 -12.68 0.02
N LYS A 377 -1.67 -11.72 0.40
CA LYS A 377 -1.78 -10.34 -0.10
C LYS A 377 -1.78 -10.30 -1.62
N VAL A 378 -0.84 -11.00 -2.26
CA VAL A 378 -0.73 -11.06 -3.72
C VAL A 378 -1.95 -11.70 -4.36
N LEU A 379 -2.45 -12.81 -3.81
CA LEU A 379 -3.65 -13.46 -4.33
C LEU A 379 -4.85 -12.51 -4.30
N LEU A 380 -5.03 -11.82 -3.17
CA LEU A 380 -6.13 -10.90 -2.93
C LEU A 380 -6.06 -9.63 -3.79
N THR A 381 -4.86 -9.11 -4.08
CA THR A 381 -4.70 -7.93 -4.97
C THR A 381 -4.66 -8.30 -6.45
N PHE A 382 -4.16 -9.48 -6.81
CA PHE A 382 -4.07 -9.95 -8.20
C PHE A 382 -5.45 -10.21 -8.80
N LEU A 383 -6.32 -10.97 -8.10
CA LEU A 383 -7.59 -11.43 -8.67
C LEU A 383 -8.46 -10.31 -9.23
N PRO A 384 -8.67 -9.17 -8.52
CA PRO A 384 -9.49 -8.09 -9.06
C PRO A 384 -8.80 -7.28 -10.16
N LEU A 385 -7.47 -7.12 -10.10
CA LEU A 385 -6.71 -6.46 -11.18
C LEU A 385 -6.69 -7.30 -12.46
N ALA A 386 -6.60 -8.63 -12.29
CA ALA A 386 -6.56 -9.62 -13.35
C ALA A 386 -7.90 -9.71 -14.09
N PHE A 387 -8.96 -9.93 -13.33
CA PHE A 387 -10.24 -10.36 -13.90
C PHE A 387 -11.37 -9.36 -13.70
N GLY A 388 -11.14 -8.29 -12.93
CA GLY A 388 -12.14 -7.28 -12.64
C GLY A 388 -13.01 -7.68 -11.45
N TRP A 389 -13.93 -6.78 -11.10
CA TRP A 389 -14.83 -6.90 -9.95
C TRP A 389 -16.18 -7.51 -10.32
N GLU A 390 -16.16 -8.56 -11.13
CA GLU A 390 -17.38 -9.17 -11.63
C GLU A 390 -17.34 -10.70 -11.57
N GLY A 391 -18.49 -11.29 -11.25
CA GLY A 391 -18.71 -12.73 -11.33
C GLY A 391 -17.88 -13.57 -10.36
N ILE A 392 -17.30 -14.65 -10.88
CA ILE A 392 -16.68 -15.74 -10.09
C ILE A 392 -15.42 -15.31 -9.34
N PHE A 393 -14.70 -14.29 -9.82
CA PHE A 393 -13.40 -13.92 -9.25
C PHE A 393 -13.52 -13.20 -7.90
N ILE A 394 -14.59 -12.41 -7.70
CA ILE A 394 -14.94 -11.87 -6.38
C ILE A 394 -15.20 -13.02 -5.40
N MET A 395 -15.94 -14.04 -5.82
CA MET A 395 -16.27 -15.20 -4.99
C MET A 395 -15.01 -15.98 -4.61
N ILE A 396 -14.07 -16.17 -5.54
CA ILE A 396 -12.76 -16.78 -5.26
C ILE A 396 -11.97 -15.93 -4.25
N GLY A 397 -11.94 -14.61 -4.42
CA GLY A 397 -11.32 -13.68 -3.48
C GLY A 397 -11.91 -13.81 -2.07
N LEU A 398 -13.24 -13.75 -1.95
CA LEU A 398 -13.96 -13.90 -0.67
C LEU A 398 -13.69 -15.24 -0.01
N PHE A 399 -13.76 -16.33 -0.77
CA PHE A 399 -13.50 -17.67 -0.27
C PHE A 399 -12.05 -17.82 0.21
N SER A 400 -11.08 -17.33 -0.56
CA SER A 400 -9.67 -17.38 -0.16
C SER A 400 -9.38 -16.55 1.10
N SER A 401 -10.00 -15.37 1.22
CA SER A 401 -9.93 -14.52 2.43
C SER A 401 -10.52 -15.23 3.66
N GLY A 402 -11.71 -15.82 3.52
CA GLY A 402 -12.37 -16.57 4.61
C GLY A 402 -11.61 -17.82 5.03
N LEU A 403 -11.07 -18.57 4.06
CA LEU A 403 -10.24 -19.75 4.32
C LEU A 403 -8.97 -19.37 5.09
N PHE A 404 -8.31 -18.28 4.70
CA PHE A 404 -7.13 -17.81 5.42
C PHE A 404 -7.45 -17.34 6.84
N LEU A 405 -8.58 -16.64 7.03
CA LEU A 405 -9.06 -16.26 8.36
C LEU A 405 -9.28 -17.49 9.26
N ALA A 406 -9.93 -18.53 8.73
CA ALA A 406 -10.13 -19.79 9.45
C ALA A 406 -8.80 -20.48 9.79
N LEU A 407 -7.87 -20.50 8.84
CA LEU A 407 -6.53 -21.07 9.04
C LEU A 407 -5.76 -20.32 10.14
N HIS A 408 -5.81 -18.98 10.15
CA HIS A 408 -5.19 -18.16 11.21
C HIS A 408 -5.83 -18.40 12.57
N ALA A 409 -7.16 -18.49 12.62
CA ALA A 409 -7.90 -18.76 13.84
C ALA A 409 -7.57 -20.14 14.45
N PHE A 410 -7.35 -21.15 13.60
CA PHE A 410 -6.98 -22.51 14.00
C PHE A 410 -5.51 -22.60 14.44
N VAL A 411 -4.59 -22.10 13.63
CA VAL A 411 -3.14 -22.25 13.88
C VAL A 411 -2.66 -21.34 15.02
N ARG A 412 -3.25 -20.14 15.14
CA ARG A 412 -2.80 -19.07 16.07
C ARG A 412 -1.28 -18.89 16.04
N PRO A 413 -0.72 -18.42 14.91
CA PRO A 413 0.69 -18.52 14.60
C PRO A 413 1.58 -17.58 15.42
N MET A 414 1.05 -16.49 15.97
CA MET A 414 1.85 -15.49 16.69
C MET A 414 2.20 -15.94 18.11
N LYS A 415 3.37 -15.50 18.60
CA LYS A 415 3.82 -15.78 19.97
C LYS A 415 2.98 -15.06 21.00
N ASP A 416 2.73 -13.78 20.77
CA ASP A 416 1.96 -12.93 21.66
C ASP A 416 0.45 -13.08 21.38
N SER A 417 -0.32 -13.23 22.45
CA SER A 417 -1.77 -13.47 22.36
C SER A 417 -2.54 -12.25 21.84
N TRP A 418 -2.07 -11.04 22.16
CA TRP A 418 -2.69 -9.79 21.71
C TRP A 418 -2.38 -9.53 20.25
N ASP A 419 -1.13 -9.71 19.81
CA ASP A 419 -0.77 -9.63 18.39
C ASP A 419 -1.57 -10.65 17.56
N ASN A 420 -1.75 -11.87 18.08
CA ASN A 420 -2.58 -12.90 17.42
C ASN A 420 -4.05 -12.45 17.26
N PHE A 421 -4.62 -11.86 18.31
CA PHE A 421 -5.97 -11.31 18.31
C PHE A 421 -6.11 -10.14 17.34
N LEU A 422 -5.13 -9.23 17.33
CA LEU A 422 -5.11 -8.08 16.43
C LEU A 422 -5.03 -8.52 14.96
N GLN A 423 -4.16 -9.49 14.64
CA GLN A 423 -4.09 -10.06 13.30
C GLN A 423 -5.43 -10.71 12.91
N PHE A 424 -6.04 -11.50 13.80
CA PHE A 424 -7.35 -12.09 13.56
C PHE A 424 -8.42 -11.02 13.28
N LEU A 425 -8.47 -9.97 14.10
CA LEU A 425 -9.42 -8.86 13.92
C LEU A 425 -9.20 -8.13 12.59
N SER A 426 -7.93 -7.90 12.22
CA SER A 426 -7.60 -7.28 10.93
C SER A 426 -8.04 -8.12 9.73
N LEU A 427 -7.89 -9.45 9.80
CA LEU A 427 -8.34 -10.38 8.76
C LEU A 427 -9.87 -10.45 8.68
N LEU A 428 -10.55 -10.38 9.83
CA LEU A 428 -12.01 -10.33 9.90
C LEU A 428 -12.55 -9.05 9.25
N PHE A 429 -11.96 -7.89 9.57
CA PHE A 429 -12.35 -6.62 8.95
C PHE A 429 -12.04 -6.59 7.46
N LEU A 430 -10.92 -7.18 7.04
CA LEU A 430 -10.59 -7.31 5.62
C LEU A 430 -11.63 -8.18 4.88
N ASN A 431 -12.06 -9.29 5.48
CA ASN A 431 -13.11 -10.13 4.91
C ASN A 431 -14.43 -9.35 4.78
N PHE A 432 -14.81 -8.59 5.80
CA PHE A 432 -16.00 -7.74 5.75
C PHE A 432 -15.91 -6.65 4.67
N ASN A 433 -14.76 -5.97 4.56
CA ASN A 433 -14.48 -5.00 3.51
C ASN A 433 -14.69 -5.62 2.10
N MET A 434 -14.23 -6.85 1.88
CA MET A 434 -14.44 -7.54 0.61
C MET A 434 -15.91 -7.88 0.37
N ILE A 435 -16.67 -8.26 1.41
CA ILE A 435 -18.11 -8.54 1.28
C ILE A 435 -18.86 -7.27 0.86
N VAL A 436 -18.59 -6.13 1.51
CA VAL A 436 -19.20 -4.86 1.15
C VAL A 436 -18.83 -4.46 -0.28
N SER A 437 -17.58 -4.68 -0.71
CA SER A 437 -17.15 -4.48 -2.10
C SER A 437 -17.94 -5.35 -3.09
N ALA A 438 -18.16 -6.61 -2.75
CA ALA A 438 -18.94 -7.53 -3.58
C ALA A 438 -20.40 -7.10 -3.70
N VAL A 439 -21.03 -6.70 -2.59
CA VAL A 439 -22.41 -6.19 -2.59
C VAL A 439 -22.46 -4.87 -3.38
N HIS A 440 -21.41 -4.06 -3.32
CA HIS A 440 -21.33 -2.79 -4.06
C HIS A 440 -21.42 -3.00 -5.57
N SER A 441 -20.66 -3.96 -6.10
CA SER A 441 -20.71 -4.34 -7.50
C SER A 441 -22.12 -4.78 -7.95
N SER A 442 -22.93 -5.35 -7.03
CA SER A 442 -24.33 -5.71 -7.32
C SER A 442 -25.33 -4.55 -7.31
N GLY A 443 -24.92 -3.35 -6.92
CA GLY A 443 -25.78 -2.16 -6.81
C GLY A 443 -26.68 -2.11 -5.56
N ASN A 444 -26.52 -3.04 -4.61
CA ASN A 444 -27.41 -3.21 -3.46
C ASN A 444 -26.82 -2.73 -2.12
N VAL A 445 -25.87 -1.79 -2.13
CA VAL A 445 -25.22 -1.34 -0.88
C VAL A 445 -25.96 -0.20 -0.22
N GLU A 446 -26.28 -0.39 1.05
CA GLU A 446 -26.81 0.66 1.90
C GLU A 446 -25.70 1.58 2.44
N PRO A 447 -25.97 2.89 2.61
CA PRO A 447 -25.06 3.86 3.22
C PRO A 447 -24.41 3.40 4.52
N VAL A 448 -25.16 2.64 5.33
CA VAL A 448 -24.72 2.15 6.65
C VAL A 448 -23.53 1.21 6.52
N MET A 449 -23.45 0.40 5.46
CA MET A 449 -22.32 -0.54 5.27
C MET A 449 -20.99 0.21 5.10
N TYR A 450 -20.98 1.34 4.40
CA TYR A 450 -19.78 2.18 4.23
C TYR A 450 -19.33 2.83 5.53
N ILE A 451 -20.28 3.24 6.38
CA ILE A 451 -19.98 3.80 7.70
C ILE A 451 -19.31 2.72 8.56
N ILE A 452 -19.86 1.50 8.57
CA ILE A 452 -19.28 0.38 9.31
C ILE A 452 -17.86 0.08 8.84
N VAL A 453 -17.66 -0.02 7.52
CA VAL A 453 -16.36 -0.24 6.89
C VAL A 453 -15.36 0.87 7.25
N SER A 454 -15.79 2.13 7.22
CA SER A 454 -14.97 3.28 7.60
C SER A 454 -14.54 3.22 9.06
N ILE A 455 -15.47 2.86 9.97
CA ILE A 455 -15.18 2.68 11.40
C ILE A 455 -14.20 1.54 11.62
N MET A 456 -14.37 0.40 10.94
CA MET A 456 -13.47 -0.75 11.04
C MET A 456 -12.04 -0.39 10.66
N ASN A 457 -11.85 0.32 9.53
CA ASN A 457 -10.53 0.78 9.10
C ASN A 457 -9.89 1.71 10.14
N ILE A 458 -10.63 2.71 10.64
CA ILE A 458 -10.13 3.63 11.68
C ILE A 458 -9.79 2.87 12.97
N THR A 459 -10.57 1.85 13.34
CA THR A 459 -10.38 1.10 14.59
C THR A 459 -9.00 0.44 14.65
N ILE A 460 -8.54 -0.19 13.56
CA ILE A 460 -7.21 -0.82 13.52
C ILE A 460 -6.10 0.21 13.78
N PHE A 461 -6.20 1.39 13.17
CA PHE A 461 -5.25 2.48 13.40
C PHE A 461 -5.35 3.04 14.84
N ALA A 462 -6.56 3.25 15.35
CA ALA A 462 -6.80 3.75 16.70
C ALA A 462 -6.25 2.80 17.77
N THR A 463 -6.50 1.49 17.65
CA THR A 463 -6.00 0.48 18.61
C THR A 463 -4.47 0.51 18.69
N LEU A 464 -3.79 0.61 17.55
CA LEU A 464 -2.33 0.65 17.48
C LEU A 464 -1.75 1.94 18.03
N THR A 465 -2.33 3.09 17.68
CA THR A 465 -1.87 4.40 18.15
C THR A 465 -2.04 4.54 19.65
N VAL A 466 -3.20 4.16 20.20
CA VAL A 466 -3.44 4.17 21.65
C VAL A 466 -2.43 3.30 22.38
N GLU A 467 -2.15 2.10 21.87
CA GLU A 467 -1.20 1.21 22.52
C GLU A 467 0.24 1.73 22.45
N ALA A 468 0.64 2.30 21.32
CA ALA A 468 1.95 2.94 21.15
C ALA A 468 2.12 4.14 22.10
N LEU A 469 1.08 4.99 22.22
CA LEU A 469 1.07 6.12 23.14
C LEU A 469 1.12 5.67 24.60
N TRP A 470 0.32 4.66 24.97
CA TRP A 470 0.31 4.10 26.32
C TRP A 470 1.69 3.58 26.74
N ARG A 471 2.34 2.81 25.86
CA ARG A 471 3.68 2.26 26.14
C ARG A 471 4.75 3.35 26.20
N THR A 472 4.66 4.35 25.33
CA THR A 472 5.56 5.52 25.36
C THR A 472 5.39 6.30 26.67
N TYR A 473 4.15 6.51 27.10
CA TYR A 473 3.84 7.14 28.39
C TYR A 473 4.44 6.36 29.56
N VAL A 474 4.28 5.02 29.59
CA VAL A 474 4.86 4.16 30.63
C VAL A 474 6.40 4.27 30.66
N LEU A 475 7.05 4.28 29.49
CA LEU A 475 8.50 4.44 29.40
C LEU A 475 8.97 5.81 29.91
N ILE A 476 8.28 6.87 29.51
CA ILE A 476 8.59 8.24 29.96
C ILE A 476 8.42 8.34 31.48
N LYS A 477 7.30 7.83 32.02
CA LYS A 477 7.02 7.79 33.45
C LYS A 477 8.10 7.01 34.20
N GLY A 478 8.49 5.84 33.69
CA GLY A 478 9.57 5.01 34.24
C GLY A 478 10.93 5.72 34.23
N TYR A 479 11.26 6.43 33.15
CA TYR A 479 12.48 7.24 33.05
C TYR A 479 12.51 8.37 34.09
N PHE A 480 11.41 9.11 34.24
CA PHE A 480 11.31 10.18 35.24
C PHE A 480 11.35 9.65 36.68
N LEU A 481 10.68 8.54 36.99
CA LEU A 481 10.77 7.86 38.29
C LEU A 481 12.20 7.41 38.59
N CYS A 482 12.88 6.80 37.63
CA CYS A 482 14.26 6.32 37.80
C CYS A 482 15.25 7.49 37.97
N ARG A 483 15.05 8.61 37.26
CA ARG A 483 15.85 9.83 37.42
C ARG A 483 15.61 10.47 38.80
N ARG A 484 14.38 10.49 39.30
CA ARG A 484 14.04 11.04 40.63
C ARG A 484 14.67 10.22 41.77
N LEU A 485 14.67 8.90 41.66
CA LEU A 485 15.33 8.00 42.61
C LEU A 485 16.87 8.13 42.58
N ARG A 486 17.46 8.43 41.41
CA ARG A 486 18.91 8.64 41.28
C ARG A 486 19.36 10.00 41.83
N CYS A 487 18.54 11.04 41.75
CA CYS A 487 18.81 12.33 42.40
C CYS A 487 18.58 12.30 43.93
N GLY A 488 17.66 11.46 44.44
CA GLY A 488 17.43 11.32 45.88
C GLY A 488 18.53 10.59 46.66
N LYS A 489 19.43 9.87 45.98
CA LYS A 489 20.58 9.19 46.59
C LYS A 489 21.86 10.03 46.65
N SER A 490 21.86 11.25 46.10
CA SER A 490 23.06 12.11 46.06
C SER A 490 23.21 13.06 47.26
N THR A 491 22.30 13.04 48.23
CA THR A 491 22.26 14.05 49.32
C THR A 491 22.37 13.52 50.73
N ASN A 492 22.40 12.20 50.97
CA ASN A 492 22.43 11.63 52.33
C ASN A 492 23.45 10.49 52.49
N ASP A 493 24.75 10.71 52.24
CA ASP A 493 25.81 9.87 52.79
C ASP A 493 27.16 10.60 52.70
N GLU A 494 27.38 11.55 53.61
CA GLU A 494 28.71 12.05 53.94
C GLU A 494 28.77 12.37 55.44
N SER A 495 28.83 11.32 56.27
CA SER A 495 29.43 11.40 57.61
C SER A 495 29.68 10.02 58.21
N GLU A 496 30.98 9.74 58.40
CA GLU A 496 31.64 8.80 59.33
C GLU A 496 32.26 7.48 58.81
N PRO A 497 33.44 7.10 59.36
CA PRO A 497 34.45 6.32 58.65
C PRO A 497 34.66 4.89 59.19
N LEU A 498 35.20 4.03 58.30
CA LEU A 498 36.08 2.87 58.53
C LEU A 498 35.94 2.07 59.85
N LEU A 499 35.52 0.80 59.76
CA LEU A 499 36.19 -0.31 60.47
C LEU A 499 35.76 -1.72 59.99
N SER A 500 36.79 -2.52 59.70
CA SER A 500 36.93 -3.98 59.79
C SER A 500 35.99 -4.95 59.06
N ALA A 501 36.60 -5.66 58.10
CA ALA A 501 36.78 -7.12 58.04
C ALA A 501 35.57 -8.07 58.22
N GLY A 502 35.42 -9.00 57.29
CA GLY A 502 34.76 -10.28 57.57
C GLY A 502 34.13 -10.95 56.35
N SER A 503 34.87 -11.91 55.77
CA SER A 503 34.38 -13.01 54.96
C SER A 503 33.07 -13.65 55.47
N ILE A 504 32.22 -14.16 54.58
CA ILE A 504 31.65 -15.53 54.63
C ILE A 504 30.87 -15.85 53.34
N SER A 505 30.96 -17.12 52.97
CA SER A 505 30.54 -17.84 51.78
C SER A 505 29.04 -18.14 51.65
N GLN A 506 28.68 -18.55 50.42
CA GLN A 506 27.53 -19.35 49.97
C GLN A 506 26.75 -20.17 51.02
N SER A 507 25.41 -20.12 50.95
CA SER A 507 24.50 -21.28 50.75
C SER A 507 23.06 -20.96 51.21
N ASP A 508 22.09 -21.55 50.50
CA ASP A 508 20.70 -21.86 50.90
C ASP A 508 19.72 -20.68 51.10
N ASN A 509 18.44 -20.72 50.72
CA ASN A 509 17.53 -21.85 50.57
C ASN A 509 16.30 -21.49 49.73
N ALA A 510 15.69 -22.51 49.14
CA ALA A 510 14.39 -22.50 48.49
C ALA A 510 13.22 -22.54 49.50
N THR A 511 12.01 -22.29 48.97
CA THR A 511 10.68 -22.74 49.49
C THR A 511 10.05 -22.00 50.66
N TYR A 512 8.84 -21.46 50.46
CA TYR A 512 7.63 -21.52 51.32
C TYR A 512 6.51 -20.67 50.65
N VAL A 513 5.50 -21.26 49.99
CA VAL A 513 4.22 -21.80 50.50
C VAL A 513 3.20 -20.70 50.88
N GLU A 514 2.19 -20.58 50.01
CA GLU A 514 0.75 -20.75 50.30
C GLU A 514 0.10 -20.13 51.57
N ASN A 515 -1.04 -19.46 51.29
CA ASN A 515 -2.24 -19.23 52.12
C ASN A 515 -2.37 -18.02 53.06
N VAL A 516 -3.65 -17.62 53.17
CA VAL A 516 -4.36 -16.69 54.09
C VAL A 516 -4.76 -15.38 53.38
N ARG A 517 -5.95 -15.28 52.75
CA ARG A 517 -7.33 -15.16 53.31
C ARG A 517 -7.47 -13.94 54.24
N GLU A 518 -8.03 -12.87 53.67
CA GLU A 518 -9.21 -12.14 54.17
C GLU A 518 -9.91 -11.44 52.99
#